data_AF-A0ABD3EUI2-F1
#
_entry.id   AF-A0ABD3EUI2-F1
#
_cell.length_a   1.000
_cell.length_b   1.000
_cell.length_c   1.000
_cell.angle_alpha   90.00
_cell.angle_beta   90.00
_cell.angle_gamma   90.00
#
_symmetry.space_group_name_H-M   'P 1'
#
loop_
_entity.id
_entity.type
_entity.pdbx_description
1 polymer ?
#
loop_
_entity_poly.entity_id
_entity_poly.type
_entity_poly.pdbx_seq_one_letter_code
_entity_poly.pdbx_strand_id
1 'polypeptide(L)'
;MLESSLDVTIKDQTIEDLAFFLDEYGPTHAVRAKLEEQGREIRRLRGHVKQLLLLLSGRTPSREWQEEERISTTGEENEQSVAGIMTDLDFFFRKFGSTRAVRLTLENQKHQIVSLKNTLHSYPLQGNRNSVVSSSN
;
A
#
# COMPACT_ATOMS: atom_id res chain seq x y z
N MET A 1 7.84 -33.89 -22.17
CA MET A 1 7.93 -32.68 -23.03
C MET A 1 7.05 -31.50 -22.57
N LEU A 2 6.25 -31.62 -21.50
CA LEU A 2 5.38 -30.52 -21.02
C LEU A 2 6.05 -29.58 -20.00
N GLU A 3 7.12 -30.02 -19.33
CA GLU A 3 7.81 -29.18 -18.32
C GLU A 3 8.59 -28.02 -18.95
N SER A 4 9.11 -28.22 -20.16
CA SER A 4 9.89 -27.20 -20.88
C SER A 4 9.03 -26.02 -21.37
N SER A 5 7.76 -26.23 -21.70
CA SER A 5 6.87 -25.14 -22.14
C SER A 5 6.34 -24.31 -20.97
N LEU A 6 6.16 -24.93 -19.80
CA LEU A 6 5.70 -24.25 -18.59
C LEU A 6 6.78 -23.30 -18.05
N ASP A 7 8.05 -23.74 -18.05
CA ASP A 7 9.19 -22.93 -17.62
C ASP A 7 9.42 -21.71 -18.54
N VAL A 8 9.25 -21.88 -19.86
CA VAL A 8 9.33 -20.76 -20.82
C VAL A 8 8.21 -19.75 -20.57
N THR A 9 6.98 -20.21 -20.31
CA THR A 9 5.84 -19.32 -20.05
C THR A 9 6.03 -18.49 -18.78
N ILE A 10 6.60 -19.08 -17.72
CA ILE A 10 6.89 -18.37 -16.46
C ILE A 10 7.99 -17.32 -16.67
N LYS A 11 9.01 -17.63 -17.47
CA LYS A 11 10.09 -16.69 -17.80
C LYS A 11 9.58 -15.50 -18.62
N ASP A 12 8.78 -15.75 -19.64
CA ASP A 12 8.18 -14.69 -20.47
C ASP A 12 7.29 -13.77 -19.63
N GLN A 13 6.46 -14.33 -18.75
CA GLN A 13 5.64 -13.53 -17.83
C GLN A 13 6.47 -12.69 -16.87
N THR A 14 7.57 -13.27 -16.35
CA THR A 14 8.49 -12.57 -15.46
C THR A 14 9.17 -11.40 -16.16
N ILE A 15 9.60 -11.59 -17.42
CA ILE A 15 10.20 -10.53 -18.24
C ILE A 15 9.17 -9.42 -18.53
N GLU A 16 7.95 -9.78 -18.89
CA GLU A 16 6.86 -8.81 -19.11
C GLU A 16 6.57 -7.98 -17.85
N ASP A 17 6.47 -8.63 -16.69
CA ASP A 17 6.20 -7.93 -15.43
C ASP A 17 7.39 -7.06 -15.01
N LEU A 18 8.63 -7.49 -15.25
CA LEU A 18 9.83 -6.67 -15.00
C LEU A 18 9.88 -5.45 -15.92
N ALA A 19 9.54 -5.59 -17.19
CA ALA A 19 9.44 -4.46 -18.12
C ALA A 19 8.39 -3.46 -17.63
N PHE A 20 7.21 -3.94 -17.24
CA PHE A 20 6.17 -3.10 -16.64
C PHE A 20 6.67 -2.38 -15.37
N PHE A 21 7.41 -3.07 -14.51
CA PHE A 21 7.95 -2.46 -13.30
C PHE A 21 8.93 -1.33 -13.59
N LEU A 22 9.82 -1.52 -14.56
CA LEU A 22 10.76 -0.50 -15.01
C LEU A 22 10.05 0.73 -15.57
N ASP A 23 8.99 0.52 -16.35
CA ASP A 23 8.23 1.61 -16.94
C ASP A 23 7.41 2.41 -15.90
N GLU A 24 6.74 1.71 -14.97
CA GLU A 24 5.78 2.33 -14.03
C GLU A 24 6.43 2.83 -12.73
N TYR A 25 7.40 2.09 -12.19
CA TYR A 25 7.99 2.34 -10.87
C TYR A 25 9.51 2.55 -10.92
N GLY A 26 10.14 2.23 -12.04
CA GLY A 26 11.59 2.21 -12.18
C GLY A 26 12.22 0.92 -11.66
N PRO A 27 13.41 0.99 -11.05
CA PRO A 27 14.19 -0.19 -10.71
C PRO A 27 13.44 -1.16 -9.76
N THR A 28 13.80 -2.44 -9.77
CA THR A 28 13.12 -3.50 -9.01
C THR A 28 13.04 -3.19 -7.50
N HIS A 29 14.06 -2.53 -6.95
CA HIS A 29 14.05 -2.08 -5.55
C HIS A 29 13.00 -0.99 -5.29
N ALA A 30 12.70 -0.13 -6.27
CA ALA A 30 11.66 0.89 -6.17
C ALA A 30 10.27 0.25 -6.13
N VAL A 31 10.05 -0.86 -6.86
CA VAL A 31 8.83 -1.67 -6.78
C VAL A 31 8.63 -2.19 -5.36
N ARG A 32 9.69 -2.72 -4.75
CA ARG A 32 9.68 -3.20 -3.36
C ARG A 32 9.38 -2.05 -2.39
N ALA A 33 10.06 -0.92 -2.54
CA ALA A 33 9.80 0.27 -1.72
C ALA A 33 8.33 0.72 -1.86
N LYS A 34 7.76 0.64 -3.07
CA LYS A 34 6.37 1.03 -3.33
C LYS A 34 5.35 0.11 -2.67
N LEU A 35 5.58 -1.22 -2.68
CA LEU A 35 4.76 -2.19 -1.95
C LEU A 35 4.72 -1.89 -0.45
N GLU A 36 5.87 -1.53 0.13
CA GLU A 36 5.98 -1.21 1.55
C GLU A 36 5.32 0.13 1.88
N GLU A 37 5.53 1.16 1.05
CA GLU A 37 4.89 2.46 1.16
C GLU A 37 3.37 2.35 1.13
N GLN A 38 2.81 1.70 0.10
CA GLN A 38 1.37 1.51 -0.02
C GLN A 38 0.83 0.64 1.13
N GLY A 39 1.58 -0.38 1.55
CA GLY A 39 1.22 -1.19 2.72
C GLY A 39 1.13 -0.39 4.02
N ARG A 40 2.06 0.56 4.25
CA ARG A 40 2.02 1.49 5.39
C ARG A 40 0.81 2.42 5.29
N GLU A 41 0.58 3.01 4.11
CA GLU A 41 -0.54 3.92 3.89
C GLU A 41 -1.89 3.24 4.14
N ILE A 42 -2.09 2.00 3.66
CA ILE A 42 -3.31 1.23 3.92
C ILE A 42 -3.50 1.00 5.42
N ARG A 43 -2.46 0.62 6.17
CA ARG A 43 -2.56 0.42 7.62
C ARG A 43 -2.99 1.71 8.33
N ARG A 44 -2.34 2.83 7.99
CA ARG A 44 -2.67 4.16 8.53
C ARG A 44 -4.12 4.55 8.22
N LEU A 45 -4.54 4.45 6.96
CA LEU A 45 -5.88 4.81 6.54
C LEU A 45 -6.95 3.91 7.18
N ARG A 46 -6.71 2.60 7.29
CA ARG A 46 -7.59 1.69 8.05
C ARG A 46 -7.71 2.10 9.52
N GLY A 47 -6.62 2.55 10.13
CA GLY A 47 -6.61 3.13 11.47
C GLY A 47 -7.54 4.34 11.58
N HIS A 48 -7.42 5.29 10.67
CA HIS A 48 -8.30 6.47 10.63
C HIS A 48 -9.77 6.10 10.40
N VAL A 49 -10.07 5.15 9.50
CA VAL A 49 -11.45 4.70 9.25
C VAL A 49 -12.04 4.06 10.51
N LYS A 50 -11.27 3.22 11.22
CA LYS A 50 -11.72 2.65 12.51
C LYS A 50 -12.00 3.74 13.54
N GLN A 51 -11.13 4.75 13.67
CA GLN A 51 -11.34 5.87 14.58
C GLN A 51 -12.62 6.64 14.23
N LEU A 52 -12.83 6.93 12.95
CA LEU A 52 -14.03 7.59 12.46
C LEU A 52 -15.30 6.78 12.80
N LEU A 53 -15.29 5.47 12.57
CA LEU A 53 -16.42 4.61 12.92
C LEU A 53 -16.69 4.57 14.43
N LEU A 54 -15.65 4.59 15.26
CA LEU A 54 -15.80 4.69 16.73
C LEU A 54 -16.46 6.01 17.14
N LEU A 55 -16.00 7.13 16.56
CA LEU A 55 -16.56 8.46 16.80
C LEU A 55 -18.03 8.53 16.39
N LEU A 56 -18.38 8.02 15.19
CA LEU A 56 -19.75 7.95 14.71
C LEU A 56 -20.64 7.04 15.58
N SER A 57 -20.05 6.06 16.27
CA SER A 57 -20.76 5.17 17.20
C SER A 57 -20.86 5.74 18.62
N GLY A 58 -20.43 6.99 18.86
CA GLY A 58 -20.44 7.62 20.19
C GLY A 58 -19.42 7.05 21.18
N ARG A 59 -18.44 6.24 20.72
CA ARG A 59 -17.33 5.76 21.54
C ARG A 59 -16.11 6.65 21.35
N THR A 60 -15.44 6.98 22.45
CA THR A 60 -14.15 7.67 22.39
C THR A 60 -13.04 6.67 22.00
N PRO A 61 -12.16 7.02 21.06
CA PRO A 61 -11.02 6.16 20.73
C PRO A 61 -10.06 6.08 21.91
N SER A 62 -9.72 4.85 22.34
CA SER A 62 -8.68 4.61 23.35
C SER A 62 -7.30 5.01 22.81
N ARG A 63 -6.43 5.56 23.67
CA ARG A 63 -5.13 6.15 23.31
C ARG A 63 -4.07 5.12 22.87
N GLU A 64 -4.37 3.82 22.97
CA GLU A 64 -3.43 2.70 22.76
C GLU A 64 -3.06 2.39 21.30
N TRP A 65 -3.64 3.08 20.31
CA TRP A 65 -3.46 2.71 18.88
C TRP A 65 -2.34 3.47 18.15
N GLN A 66 -1.43 4.16 18.85
CA GLN A 66 -0.38 5.00 18.23
C GLN A 66 0.99 4.30 18.06
N GLU A 67 1.16 3.05 18.49
CA GLU A 67 2.48 2.41 18.61
C GLU A 67 2.87 1.50 17.43
N GLU A 68 2.55 1.85 16.17
CA GLU A 68 2.99 1.05 15.01
C GLU A 68 3.48 1.93 13.84
N GLU A 69 4.46 2.80 14.09
CA GLU A 69 5.21 3.39 12.97
C GLU A 69 6.69 3.63 13.29
N ARG A 70 7.43 2.53 13.45
CA ARG A 70 8.89 2.52 13.33
C ARG A 70 9.34 1.33 12.50
N ILE A 71 9.25 1.46 11.18
CA ILE A 71 10.06 0.63 10.27
C ILE A 71 11.03 1.57 9.57
N SER A 72 12.30 1.44 9.97
CA SER A 72 13.45 2.11 9.38
C SER A 72 13.49 1.84 7.88
N THR A 73 13.37 2.89 7.09
CA THR A 73 13.68 2.86 5.66
C THR A 73 15.12 3.32 5.50
N THR A 74 16.06 2.41 5.71
CA THR A 74 17.45 2.63 5.26
C THR A 74 17.49 2.14 3.81
N GLY A 75 17.06 2.99 2.88
CA GLY A 75 17.28 2.78 1.46
C GLY A 75 18.62 3.37 1.09
N GLU A 76 19.67 2.55 1.08
CA GLU A 76 20.87 2.90 0.32
C GLU A 76 20.46 2.88 -1.16
N GLU A 77 20.65 4.00 -1.84
CA GLU A 77 20.54 4.12 -3.29
C GLU A 77 21.64 3.27 -3.93
N ASN A 78 21.41 1.96 -4.03
CA ASN A 78 22.33 1.06 -4.70
C ASN A 78 22.07 1.12 -6.20
N GLU A 79 23.12 1.37 -6.98
CA GLU A 79 23.12 1.15 -8.42
C GLU A 79 22.53 -0.24 -8.71
N GLN A 80 21.65 -0.30 -9.72
CA GLN A 80 20.88 -1.50 -10.01
C GLN A 80 21.78 -2.59 -10.60
N SER A 81 22.48 -3.31 -9.72
CA SER A 81 23.28 -4.48 -10.05
C SER A 81 22.38 -5.68 -10.31
N VAL A 82 22.84 -6.61 -11.16
CA VAL A 82 22.18 -7.90 -11.39
C VAL A 82 21.94 -8.65 -10.07
N ALA A 83 22.90 -8.58 -9.14
CA ALA A 83 22.75 -9.18 -7.80
C ALA A 83 21.62 -8.53 -6.99
N GLY A 84 21.44 -7.21 -7.11
CA GLY A 84 20.34 -6.47 -6.50
C GLY A 84 18.99 -6.88 -7.08
N ILE A 85 18.88 -6.94 -8.41
CA ILE A 85 17.68 -7.41 -9.10
C ILE A 85 17.30 -8.84 -8.66
N MET A 86 18.28 -9.75 -8.59
CA MET A 86 18.04 -11.12 -8.13
C MET A 86 17.57 -11.17 -6.68
N THR A 87 18.11 -10.31 -5.81
CA THR A 87 17.69 -10.21 -4.40
C THR A 87 16.23 -9.77 -4.28
N ASP A 88 15.82 -8.79 -5.07
CA ASP A 88 14.42 -8.31 -5.06
C ASP A 88 13.47 -9.33 -5.69
N LEU A 89 13.89 -10.01 -6.76
CA LEU A 89 13.14 -11.12 -7.35
C LEU A 89 12.96 -12.28 -6.36
N ASP A 90 14.01 -12.68 -5.66
CA ASP A 90 13.94 -13.70 -4.61
C ASP A 90 12.95 -13.30 -3.51
N PHE A 91 12.96 -12.03 -3.10
CA PHE A 91 11.97 -11.50 -2.18
C PHE A 91 10.54 -11.61 -2.75
N PHE A 92 10.32 -11.25 -4.02
CA PHE A 92 9.03 -11.35 -4.68
C PHE A 92 8.52 -12.79 -4.76
N PHE A 93 9.37 -13.72 -5.19
CA PHE A 93 9.00 -15.13 -5.28
C PHE A 93 8.72 -15.73 -3.90
N ARG A 94 9.54 -15.44 -2.88
CA ARG A 94 9.32 -15.95 -1.52
C ARG A 94 8.04 -15.40 -0.88
N LYS A 95 7.72 -14.12 -1.09
CA LYS A 95 6.60 -13.46 -0.42
C LYS A 95 5.28 -13.57 -1.18
N PHE A 96 5.31 -13.52 -2.51
CA PHE A 96 4.13 -13.44 -3.36
C PHE A 96 3.99 -14.61 -4.34
N GLY A 97 5.03 -15.45 -4.49
CA GLY A 97 5.03 -16.60 -5.39
C GLY A 97 5.33 -16.28 -6.86
N SER A 98 5.10 -15.03 -7.31
CA SER A 98 5.42 -14.60 -8.67
C SER A 98 5.53 -13.07 -8.78
N THR A 99 6.20 -12.58 -9.82
CA THR A 99 6.16 -11.16 -10.22
C THR A 99 4.76 -10.72 -10.59
N ARG A 100 3.96 -11.61 -11.18
CA ARG A 100 2.57 -11.32 -11.53
C ARG A 100 1.72 -11.02 -10.31
N ALA A 101 1.90 -11.78 -9.23
CA ALA A 101 1.24 -11.54 -7.96
C ALA A 101 1.68 -10.22 -7.31
N VAL A 102 2.95 -9.81 -7.49
CA VAL A 102 3.42 -8.49 -7.07
C VAL A 102 2.69 -7.38 -7.80
N ARG A 103 2.58 -7.46 -9.12
CA ARG A 103 1.85 -6.49 -9.95
C ARG A 103 0.39 -6.37 -9.51
N LEU A 104 -0.31 -7.50 -9.35
CA LEU A 104 -1.69 -7.52 -8.88
C LEU A 104 -1.82 -6.94 -7.46
N THR A 105 -0.83 -7.18 -6.60
CA THR A 105 -0.81 -6.62 -5.24
C THR A 105 -0.71 -5.10 -5.27
N LEU A 106 0.20 -4.53 -6.09
CA LEU A 106 0.35 -3.09 -6.23
C LEU A 106 -0.94 -2.42 -6.70
N GLU A 107 -1.59 -2.97 -7.73
CA GLU A 107 -2.86 -2.42 -8.23
C GLU A 107 -3.98 -2.53 -7.19
N ASN A 108 -4.08 -3.67 -6.51
CA ASN A 108 -5.06 -3.83 -5.44
C ASN A 108 -4.79 -2.88 -4.25
N GLN A 109 -3.52 -2.64 -3.92
CA GLN A 109 -3.14 -1.68 -2.89
C GLN A 109 -3.48 -0.24 -3.29
N LYS A 110 -3.19 0.17 -4.54
CA LYS A 110 -3.63 1.47 -5.11
C LYS A 110 -5.14 1.65 -4.95
N HIS A 111 -5.93 0.66 -5.35
CA HIS A 111 -7.40 0.71 -5.25
C HIS A 111 -7.88 0.82 -3.79
N GLN A 112 -7.30 0.05 -2.89
CA GLN A 112 -7.63 0.10 -1.46
C GLN A 112 -7.34 1.48 -0.86
N ILE A 113 -6.20 2.09 -1.19
CA ILE A 113 -5.85 3.44 -0.73
C ILE A 113 -6.91 4.45 -1.17
N VAL A 114 -7.27 4.44 -2.45
CA VAL A 114 -8.31 5.34 -2.99
C VAL A 114 -9.64 5.12 -2.29
N SER A 115 -10.07 3.85 -2.14
CA SER A 115 -11.33 3.52 -1.44
C SER A 115 -11.33 4.02 0.00
N LEU A 116 -10.25 3.81 0.75
CA LEU A 116 -10.16 4.23 2.15
C LEU A 116 -10.13 5.76 2.28
N LYS A 117 -9.41 6.45 1.38
CA LYS A 117 -9.45 7.91 1.29
C LYS A 117 -10.87 8.39 1.04
N ASN A 118 -11.57 7.82 0.07
CA ASN A 118 -12.94 8.20 -0.26
C ASN A 118 -13.88 8.00 0.94
N THR A 119 -13.75 6.89 1.68
CA THR A 119 -14.49 6.67 2.92
C THR A 119 -14.21 7.79 3.94
N LEU A 120 -12.95 8.18 4.15
CA LEU A 120 -12.63 9.26 5.09
C LEU A 120 -13.21 10.62 4.65
N HIS A 121 -13.21 10.91 3.35
CA HIS A 121 -13.76 12.17 2.82
C HIS A 121 -15.30 12.21 2.84
N SER A 122 -15.97 11.06 2.70
CA SER A 122 -17.44 11.02 2.67
C SER A 122 -18.12 11.32 4.00
N TYR A 123 -17.38 11.28 5.11
CA TYR A 123 -17.90 11.67 6.43
C TYR A 123 -17.26 12.99 6.85
N PRO A 124 -17.90 14.15 6.58
CA PRO A 124 -17.44 15.39 7.17
C PRO A 124 -17.51 15.24 8.68
N LEU A 125 -16.36 15.38 9.35
CA LEU A 125 -16.30 15.63 10.79
C LEU A 125 -17.24 16.81 11.03
N GLN A 126 -18.38 16.59 11.69
CA GLN A 126 -19.30 17.66 12.03
C GLN A 126 -18.55 18.65 12.92
N GLY A 127 -18.02 19.69 12.28
CA GLY A 127 -17.57 20.91 12.92
C GLY A 127 -18.79 21.57 13.55
N ASN A 128 -18.91 21.32 14.84
CA ASN A 128 -19.79 22.01 15.77
C ASN A 128 -19.84 23.53 15.48
N ARG A 129 -20.90 24.00 14.82
CA ARG A 129 -21.34 25.40 14.89
C ARG A 129 -22.59 25.44 15.77
N ASN A 130 -22.36 25.34 17.07
CA ASN A 130 -23.22 25.97 18.06
C ASN A 130 -23.33 27.47 17.73
N SER A 131 -24.32 27.87 16.92
CA SER A 131 -24.88 29.22 17.00
C SER A 131 -25.96 29.20 18.08
N VAL A 132 -25.52 29.20 19.34
CA VAL A 132 -26.41 29.58 20.45
C VAL A 132 -26.28 31.09 20.62
N VAL A 133 -27.42 31.72 20.91
CA VAL A 133 -27.60 33.04 21.53
C VAL A 133 -27.98 34.18 20.58
N SER A 134 -29.31 34.32 20.47
CA SER A 134 -30.10 35.53 20.71
C SER A 134 -30.26 36.57 19.60
N SER A 135 -31.50 36.69 19.16
CA SER A 135 -32.23 37.97 19.29
C SER A 135 -33.73 37.69 19.28
N SER A 136 -34.31 37.65 20.48
CA SER A 136 -35.68 38.10 20.69
C SER A 136 -35.64 39.63 20.79
N ASN A 137 -36.35 40.30 19.89
CA ASN A 137 -37.27 41.41 20.17
C ASN A 137 -37.96 41.81 18.86
#